data_AF-A0A948RC71-F1
#
_entry.id   AF-A0A948RC71-F1
#
_cell.length_a   1.000
_cell.length_b   1.000
_cell.length_c   1.000
_cell.angle_alpha   90.00
_cell.angle_beta   90.00
_cell.angle_gamma   90.00
#
_symmetry.space_group_name_H-M   'P 1'
#
loop_
_entity.id
_entity.type
_entity.pdbx_description
1 polymer ?
#
loop_
_entity_poly.entity_id
_entity_poly.type
_entity_poly.pdbx_seq_one_letter_code
_entity_poly.pdbx_strand_id
1 'polypeptide(L)' 'AMCKLFAADMVRKVSDQAIEVHGGLGYFQGLPVERIYRDCRALFFEEGTPTIQRAIISGKLLR' A
#
# COMPACT_ATOMS: atom_id res chain seq x y z
N ALA A 1 12.10 1.39 8.83
CA ALA A 1 12.27 1.11 7.39
C ALA A 1 11.71 -0.26 7.00
N MET A 2 12.25 -1.38 7.51
CA MET A 2 11.76 -2.73 7.16
C MET A 2 10.27 -2.94 7.46
N CYS A 3 9.80 -2.61 8.67
CA CYS A 3 8.39 -2.76 9.04
C CYS A 3 7.45 -1.95 8.14
N LYS A 4 7.83 -0.71 7.83
CA LYS A 4 7.03 0.16 6.96
C LYS A 4 6.96 -0.39 5.53
N LEU A 5 8.09 -0.83 4.98
CA LEU A 5 8.13 -1.44 3.65
C LEU A 5 7.24 -2.68 3.58
N PHE A 6 7.33 -3.57 4.59
CA PHE A 6 6.50 -4.76 4.69
C PHE A 6 5.00 -4.41 4.79
N ALA A 7 4.65 -3.45 5.65
CA ALA A 7 3.27 -3.01 5.82
C ALA A 7 2.70 -2.39 4.53
N ALA A 8 3.50 -1.60 3.80
CA ALA A 8 3.09 -1.03 2.52
C ALA A 8 2.77 -2.12 1.49
N ASP A 9 3.61 -3.15 1.37
CA ASP A 9 3.34 -4.28 0.46
C ASP A 9 2.09 -5.07 0.87
N MET A 10 1.87 -5.26 2.18
CA MET A 10 0.66 -5.89 2.71
C MET A 10 -0.60 -5.08 2.41
N VAL A 11 -0.57 -3.76 2.65
CA VAL A 11 -1.68 -2.85 2.36
C VAL A 11 -2.05 -2.93 0.88
N ARG A 12 -1.06 -2.89 -0.04
CA ARG A 12 -1.30 -3.06 -1.48
C ARG A 12 -2.16 -4.27 -1.75
N LYS A 13 -1.68 -5.42 -1.27
CA LYS A 13 -2.25 -6.72 -1.59
C LYS A 13 -3.67 -6.80 -1.07
N VAL A 14 -3.91 -6.39 0.17
CA VAL A 14 -5.22 -6.48 0.81
C VAL A 14 -6.21 -5.50 0.18
N SER A 15 -5.79 -4.26 -0.12
CA SER A 15 -6.68 -3.29 -0.78
C SER A 15 -7.06 -3.73 -2.19
N ASP A 16 -6.13 -4.27 -2.96
CA ASP A 16 -6.39 -4.79 -4.31
C ASP A 16 -7.41 -5.95 -4.24
N GLN A 17 -7.18 -6.91 -3.34
CA GLN A 17 -8.08 -8.05 -3.13
C GLN A 17 -9.47 -7.63 -2.63
N ALA A 18 -9.54 -6.58 -1.82
CA ALA A 18 -10.83 -6.07 -1.34
C ALA A 18 -11.69 -5.56 -2.50
N ILE A 19 -11.10 -4.83 -3.46
CA ILE A 19 -11.81 -4.40 -4.68
C ILE A 19 -12.24 -5.61 -5.50
N GLU A 20 -11.36 -6.59 -5.70
CA GLU A 20 -11.63 -7.80 -6.47
C GLU A 20 -12.83 -8.60 -5.93
N VAL A 21 -12.90 -8.80 -4.62
CA VAL A 21 -14.03 -9.50 -3.97
C VAL A 21 -15.37 -8.80 -4.19
N HIS A 22 -15.38 -7.47 -4.27
CA HIS A 22 -16.58 -6.69 -4.53
C HIS A 22 -16.90 -6.56 -6.04
N GLY A 23 -16.02 -7.05 -6.91
CA GLY A 23 -16.16 -6.98 -8.36
C GLY A 23 -16.32 -5.55 -8.87
N GLY A 24 -17.08 -5.39 -9.96
CA GLY A 24 -17.31 -4.06 -10.57
C GLY A 24 -17.92 -3.04 -9.61
N LEU A 25 -18.76 -3.49 -8.66
CA LEU A 25 -19.38 -2.61 -7.66
C LEU A 25 -18.35 -2.00 -6.70
N GLY A 26 -17.26 -2.72 -6.41
CA GLY A 26 -16.18 -2.23 -5.56
C GLY A 26 -15.37 -1.09 -6.17
N TYR A 27 -15.42 -0.92 -7.50
CA TYR A 27 -14.70 0.13 -8.20
C TYR A 27 -15.47 1.47 -8.24
N PHE A 28 -16.80 1.41 -8.24
CA PHE A 28 -17.65 2.60 -8.32
C PHE A 28 -17.94 3.19 -6.94
N GLN A 29 -18.24 4.49 -6.92
CA GLN A 29 -18.75 5.15 -5.72
C GLN A 29 -20.07 4.51 -5.29
N GLY A 30 -20.28 4.42 -3.97
CA GLY A 30 -21.49 3.84 -3.36
C GLY A 30 -21.18 2.74 -2.35
N LEU A 31 -20.01 2.11 -2.44
CA LEU A 31 -19.48 1.22 -1.42
C LEU A 31 -18.23 1.83 -0.76
N PRO A 32 -17.98 1.63 0.55
CA PRO A 32 -16.82 2.19 1.23
C PRO A 32 -15.46 1.72 0.68
N VAL A 33 -15.43 0.55 0.01
CA VAL A 33 -14.20 -0.13 -0.40
C VAL A 33 -13.37 0.69 -1.40
N GLU A 34 -14.00 1.46 -2.30
CA GLU A 34 -13.27 2.33 -3.24
C GLU A 34 -12.49 3.43 -2.52
N ARG A 35 -13.10 4.01 -1.48
CA ARG A 35 -12.46 5.07 -0.69
C ARG A 35 -11.32 4.50 0.12
N ILE A 36 -11.55 3.36 0.78
CA ILE A 36 -10.50 2.67 1.55
C ILE A 36 -9.31 2.34 0.64
N TYR A 37 -9.55 1.85 -0.58
CA TYR A 37 -8.50 1.59 -1.56
C TYR A 37 -7.66 2.85 -1.88
N ARG A 38 -8.32 4.00 -2.11
CA ARG A 38 -7.63 5.27 -2.35
C ARG A 38 -6.83 5.74 -1.14
N ASP A 39 -7.39 5.62 0.06
CA ASP A 39 -6.72 5.99 1.31
C ASP A 39 -5.48 5.10 1.55
N CYS A 40 -5.61 3.79 1.35
CA CYS A 40 -4.51 2.83 1.40
C CYS A 40 -3.38 3.20 0.40
N ARG A 41 -3.73 3.75 -0.76
CA ARG A 41 -2.74 4.16 -1.76
C ARG A 41 -1.87 5.34 -1.30
N ALA A 42 -2.39 6.24 -0.46
CA ALA A 42 -1.64 7.39 0.07
C ALA A 42 -0.42 6.97 0.89
N LEU A 43 -0.53 5.85 1.64
CA LEU A 43 0.51 5.29 2.49
C LEU A 43 1.81 4.92 1.75
N PHE A 44 1.79 4.89 0.42
CA PHE A 44 2.96 4.60 -0.42
C PHE A 44 3.84 5.81 -0.67
N PHE A 45 3.31 7.02 -0.44
CA PHE A 45 4.02 8.27 -0.71
C PHE A 45 4.46 8.94 0.60
N GLU A 46 3.58 8.89 1.59
CA GLU A 46 3.80 9.49 2.89
C GLU A 46 5.04 8.91 3.58
N GLU A 47 5.78 9.75 4.30
CA GLU A 47 6.95 9.40 5.12
C GLU A 47 8.04 8.58 4.37
N GLY A 48 8.12 8.71 3.06
CA GLY A 48 9.11 8.04 2.21
C GLY A 48 8.60 6.75 1.56
N THR A 49 8.72 6.72 0.24
CA THR A 49 8.23 5.65 -0.64
C THR A 49 8.90 4.29 -0.39
N PRO A 50 8.31 3.16 -0.82
CA PRO A 50 8.94 1.85 -0.74
C PRO A 50 10.35 1.80 -1.33
N THR A 51 10.62 2.57 -2.40
CA THR A 51 11.95 2.69 -3.00
C THR A 51 12.94 3.36 -2.05
N ILE A 52 12.54 4.44 -1.37
CA ILE A 52 13.37 5.08 -0.34
C ILE A 52 13.58 4.14 0.87
N GLN A 53 12.54 3.44 1.31
CA GLN A 53 12.68 2.46 2.41
C GLN A 53 13.69 1.36 2.04
N ARG A 54 13.63 0.82 0.81
CA ARG A 54 14.62 -0.15 0.31
C ARG A 54 16.02 0.44 0.27
N ALA A 55 16.20 1.67 -0.23
CA ALA A 55 17.52 2.33 -0.26
C ALA A 55 18.13 2.46 1.15
N ILE A 56 17.33 2.88 2.14
CA ILE A 56 17.75 2.97 3.54
C ILE A 56 18.14 1.59 4.11
N ILE A 57 17.34 0.55 3.81
CA ILE A 57 17.62 -0.82 4.26
C ILE A 57 18.92 -1.32 3.65
N SER A 58 19.09 -1.20 2.33
CA SER A 58 20.31 -1.63 1.63
C SER A 58 21.54 -0.91 2.17
N GLY A 59 21.47 0.40 2.41
CA GLY A 59 22.57 1.17 3.00
C GLY A 59 22.95 0.74 4.42
N LYS A 60 22.03 0.11 5.17
CA LYS A 60 22.32 -0.47 6.49
C LYS A 60 22.85 -1.90 6.41
N LEU A 61 22.52 -2.65 5.37
CA LEU A 61 23.00 -4.03 5.17
C LEU A 61 24.39 -4.10 4.54
N LEU A 62 24.76 -3.10 3.74
CA LEU A 62 26.03 -3.04 3.01
C LEU A 62 27.12 -2.22 3.73
N ARG A 63 26.87 -1.84 4.99
CA ARG A 63 27.87 -1.27 5.90
C ARG A 63 28.32 -2.32 6.89
#